data_AF-A0A3N6W628-F1
#
_entry.id   AF-A0A3N6W628-F1
#
_cell.length_a   1.000
_cell.length_b   1.000
_cell.length_c   1.000
_cell.angle_alpha   90.00
_cell.angle_beta   90.00
_cell.angle_gamma   90.00
#
_symmetry.space_group_name_H-M   'P 1'
#
loop_
_entity.id
_entity.type
_entity.pdbx_description
1 polymer ?
#
loop_
_entity_poly.entity_id
_entity_poly.type
_entity_poly.pdbx_seq_one_letter_code
_entity_poly.pdbx_strand_id
1 'polypeptide(L)'
;MEPLDSDDVGQRVTVRAATGQTGPTGGPQFTDTVGRLVRVEPDHFVIERRDGSTRAVPRAAVVAAKRVPARPKRSRAAREVSADDLMRITSRGWPAVHSEPLGEWELRAAGGFTGRANSVAVHGDPGMPFADALDAVAAFAERHGVAPAAQVVVGSRWHQRFLDAGWQRPRSTRPGAIVQVADLGTYAPDPLVRIEPSASEAWLAHYGRVEDLDVARAVLEGPERVGFAMLEDAAIGRVVVTGEWAGLAAVEVDPAHRRRGLARRVVAACLAWAA
;
A
#
# COMPACT_ATOMS: atom_id res chain seq x y z
N MET A 1 -1.84 -19.37 28.17
CA MET A 1 -1.92 -18.62 26.90
C MET A 1 -0.48 -18.41 26.47
N GLU A 2 -0.05 -19.07 25.40
CA GLU A 2 1.33 -18.91 24.93
C GLU A 2 1.54 -17.46 24.47
N PRO A 3 2.68 -16.84 24.83
CA PRO A 3 3.04 -15.53 24.33
C PRO A 3 3.28 -15.60 22.82
N LEU A 4 2.88 -14.57 22.08
CA LEU A 4 3.22 -14.46 20.66
C LEU A 4 4.74 -14.32 20.49
N ASP A 5 5.28 -15.05 19.52
CA ASP A 5 6.70 -15.08 19.16
C ASP A 5 6.91 -14.99 17.64
N SER A 6 8.16 -15.17 17.18
CA SER A 6 8.51 -15.09 15.76
C SER A 6 7.80 -16.14 14.89
N ASP A 7 7.42 -17.29 15.45
CA ASP A 7 6.77 -18.36 14.70
C ASP A 7 5.30 -18.03 14.39
N ASP A 8 4.75 -17.04 15.10
CA ASP A 8 3.44 -16.47 14.85
C ASP A 8 3.41 -15.44 13.71
N VAL A 9 4.57 -15.07 13.15
CA VAL A 9 4.61 -14.12 12.02
C VAL A 9 3.82 -14.69 10.84
N GLY A 10 2.90 -13.87 10.35
CA GLY A 10 1.96 -14.19 9.30
C GLY A 10 0.63 -14.78 9.76
N GLN A 11 0.50 -15.14 11.03
CA GLN A 11 -0.76 -15.59 11.63
C GLN A 11 -1.67 -14.40 11.93
N ARG A 12 -2.98 -14.66 11.94
CA ARG A 12 -3.95 -13.67 12.41
C ARG A 12 -4.01 -13.71 13.94
N VAL A 13 -3.85 -12.55 14.56
CA VAL A 13 -3.81 -12.39 16.02
C VAL A 13 -4.81 -11.33 16.47
N THR A 14 -5.21 -11.43 17.73
CA THR A 14 -5.82 -10.32 18.47
C THR A 14 -4.94 -10.02 19.68
N VAL A 15 -4.61 -8.74 19.85
CA VAL A 15 -3.78 -8.24 20.94
C VAL A 15 -4.54 -7.16 21.67
N ARG A 16 -4.85 -7.42 22.94
CA ARG A 16 -5.43 -6.46 23.87
C ARG A 16 -4.29 -5.77 24.61
N ALA A 17 -4.28 -4.44 24.56
CA ALA A 17 -3.27 -3.64 25.23
C ALA A 17 -3.91 -2.58 26.14
N ALA A 18 -3.28 -2.35 27.29
CA ALA A 18 -3.59 -1.20 28.14
C ALA A 18 -3.17 0.09 27.42
N THR A 19 -4.00 1.12 27.52
CA THR A 19 -3.73 2.44 26.91
C THR A 19 -2.97 3.38 27.84
N GLY A 20 -2.86 3.02 29.13
CA GLY A 20 -2.38 3.90 30.19
C GLY A 20 -3.43 4.88 30.72
N GLN A 21 -4.65 4.89 30.14
CA GLN A 21 -5.76 5.74 30.58
C GLN A 21 -6.76 4.96 31.45
N THR A 22 -7.65 5.68 32.13
CA THR A 22 -8.79 5.11 32.88
C THR A 22 -10.02 5.05 31.98
N GLY A 23 -10.69 3.90 31.97
CA GLY A 23 -11.91 3.67 31.22
C GLY A 23 -13.16 4.24 31.90
N PRO A 24 -14.32 4.19 31.21
CA PRO A 24 -15.58 4.77 31.70
C PRO A 24 -16.09 4.16 33.01
N THR A 25 -15.64 2.95 33.34
CA THR A 25 -16.04 2.22 34.55
C THR A 25 -15.05 2.40 35.71
N GLY A 26 -14.06 3.30 35.58
CA GLY A 26 -13.05 3.56 36.61
C GLY A 26 -11.88 2.58 36.64
N GLY A 27 -11.92 1.49 35.87
CA GLY A 27 -10.79 0.57 35.67
C GLY A 27 -9.85 1.00 34.54
N PRO A 28 -8.76 0.27 34.27
CA PRO A 28 -7.86 0.59 33.16
C PRO A 28 -8.58 0.53 31.81
N GLN A 29 -8.28 1.48 30.92
CA GLN A 29 -8.78 1.48 29.55
C GLN A 29 -7.89 0.57 28.68
N PHE A 30 -8.55 -0.28 27.90
CA PHE A 30 -7.91 -1.20 26.97
C PHE A 30 -8.31 -0.91 25.53
N THR A 31 -7.44 -1.25 24.59
CA THR A 31 -7.74 -1.32 23.16
C THR A 31 -7.45 -2.72 22.66
N ASP A 32 -8.28 -3.20 21.74
CA ASP A 32 -8.07 -4.46 21.02
C ASP A 32 -7.56 -4.15 19.60
N THR A 33 -6.44 -4.75 19.21
CA THR A 33 -5.91 -4.69 17.85
C THR A 33 -5.98 -6.07 17.23
N VAL A 34 -6.69 -6.18 16.10
CA VAL A 34 -6.86 -7.44 15.37
C VAL A 34 -6.27 -7.30 13.98
N GLY A 35 -5.44 -8.26 13.59
CA GLY A 35 -4.75 -8.20 12.30
C GLY A 35 -3.77 -9.35 12.10
N ARG A 36 -2.95 -9.26 11.06
CA ARG A 36 -1.85 -10.19 10.79
C ARG A 36 -0.62 -9.74 11.58
N LEU A 37 0.01 -10.63 12.34
CA LEU A 37 1.31 -10.32 12.95
C LEU A 37 2.35 -10.27 11.82
N VAL A 38 2.98 -9.12 11.59
CA VAL A 38 3.97 -8.97 10.51
C VAL A 38 5.40 -8.92 11.04
N ARG A 39 5.58 -8.43 12.28
CA ARG A 39 6.90 -8.40 12.93
C ARG A 39 6.80 -8.59 14.43
N VAL A 40 7.80 -9.25 14.99
CA VAL A 40 8.01 -9.34 16.43
C VAL A 40 9.33 -8.69 16.74
N GLU A 41 9.27 -7.54 17.39
CA GLU A 41 10.44 -6.80 17.86
C GLU A 41 10.66 -7.08 19.36
N PRO A 42 11.85 -6.80 19.90
CA PRO A 42 12.14 -7.01 21.32
C PRO A 42 11.17 -6.30 22.26
N ASP A 43 10.64 -5.13 21.87
CA ASP A 43 9.83 -4.25 22.71
C ASP A 43 8.38 -4.10 22.23
N HIS A 44 8.05 -4.46 20.98
CA HIS A 44 6.71 -4.33 20.42
C HIS A 44 6.34 -5.40 19.38
N PHE A 45 5.04 -5.56 19.16
CA PHE A 45 4.50 -6.32 18.03
C PHE A 45 4.08 -5.35 16.92
N VAL A 46 4.33 -5.70 15.65
CA VAL A 46 3.77 -4.97 14.52
C VAL A 46 2.64 -5.78 13.92
N ILE A 47 1.43 -5.22 13.95
CA ILE A 47 0.21 -5.87 13.46
C ILE A 47 -0.32 -5.11 12.26
N GLU A 48 -0.43 -5.78 11.11
CA GLU A 48 -1.12 -5.25 9.93
C GLU A 48 -2.62 -5.47 10.07
N ARG A 49 -3.37 -4.38 10.03
CA ARG A 49 -4.84 -4.37 10.12
C ARG A 49 -5.45 -4.68 8.76
N ARG A 50 -6.76 -4.91 8.77
CA ARG A 50 -7.55 -5.26 7.57
C ARG A 50 -7.34 -4.30 6.40
N ASP A 51 -7.20 -3.01 6.68
CA ASP A 51 -7.02 -1.98 5.65
C ASP A 51 -5.58 -1.90 5.13
N GLY A 52 -4.65 -2.66 5.73
CA GLY A 52 -3.21 -2.61 5.44
C GLY A 52 -2.45 -1.59 6.28
N SER A 53 -3.10 -0.85 7.20
CA SER A 53 -2.36 -0.03 8.15
C SER A 53 -1.64 -0.90 9.17
N THR A 54 -0.42 -0.52 9.55
CA THR A 54 0.32 -1.21 10.60
C THR A 54 0.12 -0.51 11.95
N ARG A 55 0.10 -1.30 13.03
CA ARG A 55 0.05 -0.82 14.40
C ARG A 55 1.14 -1.49 15.21
N ALA A 56 2.07 -0.69 15.73
CA ALA A 56 2.99 -1.10 16.78
C ALA A 56 2.23 -1.18 18.12
N VAL A 57 2.31 -2.33 18.80
CA VAL A 57 1.73 -2.58 20.12
C VAL A 57 2.87 -2.90 21.09
N PRO A 58 3.19 -2.02 22.06
CA PRO A 58 4.25 -2.27 23.03
C PRO A 58 4.00 -3.54 23.83
N ARG A 59 4.98 -4.43 23.93
CA ARG A 59 4.87 -5.70 24.66
C ARG A 59 4.51 -5.48 26.13
N ALA A 60 5.07 -4.44 26.75
CA ALA A 60 4.78 -4.08 28.15
C ALA A 60 3.31 -3.67 28.37
N ALA A 61 2.61 -3.22 27.33
CA ALA A 61 1.21 -2.85 27.42
C ALA A 61 0.26 -4.03 27.15
N VAL A 62 0.76 -5.16 26.63
CA VAL A 62 -0.07 -6.31 26.26
C VAL A 62 -0.59 -7.02 27.51
N VAL A 63 -1.91 -7.10 27.61
CA VAL A 63 -2.59 -7.84 28.70
C VAL A 63 -3.12 -9.19 28.23
N ALA A 64 -3.42 -9.32 26.94
CA ALA A 64 -3.78 -10.59 26.34
C ALA A 64 -3.42 -10.60 24.85
N ALA A 65 -2.91 -11.72 24.37
CA ALA A 65 -2.65 -11.94 22.96
C ALA A 65 -3.00 -13.38 22.61
N LYS A 66 -3.70 -13.58 21.49
CA LYS A 66 -4.03 -14.93 21.02
C LYS A 66 -4.07 -15.00 19.50
N ARG A 67 -3.71 -16.17 18.99
CA ARG A 67 -3.98 -16.59 17.61
C ARG A 67 -5.49 -16.68 17.43
N VAL A 68 -5.99 -16.22 16.30
CA VAL A 68 -7.41 -16.30 15.95
C VAL A 68 -7.55 -16.94 14.57
N PRO A 69 -8.68 -17.62 14.30
CA PRO A 69 -8.90 -18.19 12.97
C PRO A 69 -8.75 -17.16 11.86
N ALA A 70 -8.37 -17.67 10.69
CA ALA A 70 -8.45 -16.93 9.45
C ALA A 70 -9.86 -16.35 9.27
N ARG A 71 -9.93 -15.22 8.57
CA ARG A 71 -11.17 -14.47 8.49
C ARG A 71 -12.26 -15.28 7.77
N PRO A 72 -13.51 -15.31 8.25
CA PRO A 72 -14.61 -15.86 7.47
C PRO A 72 -14.79 -15.06 6.17
N LYS A 73 -15.09 -15.75 5.06
CA LYS A 73 -15.16 -15.24 3.66
C LYS A 73 -16.18 -14.12 3.38
N ARG A 74 -16.76 -13.48 4.40
CA ARG A 74 -17.62 -12.31 4.20
C ARG A 74 -16.77 -11.04 4.21
N SER A 75 -16.08 -10.80 3.09
CA SER A 75 -15.65 -9.44 2.73
C SER A 75 -16.85 -8.70 2.14
N ARG A 76 -16.94 -7.40 2.45
CA ARG A 76 -17.71 -6.44 1.65
C ARG A 76 -17.27 -6.59 0.19
N ALA A 77 -18.18 -6.54 -0.78
CA ALA A 77 -17.79 -6.70 -2.18
C ALA A 77 -16.78 -5.60 -2.57
N ALA A 78 -15.75 -5.93 -3.32
CA ALA A 78 -14.67 -5.00 -3.65
C ALA A 78 -15.18 -3.69 -4.26
N ARG A 79 -16.23 -3.78 -5.10
CA ARG A 79 -16.91 -2.65 -5.75
C ARG A 79 -17.62 -1.69 -4.79
N GLU A 80 -17.91 -2.12 -3.57
CA GLU A 80 -18.61 -1.28 -2.58
C GLU A 80 -17.62 -0.38 -1.83
N VAL A 81 -16.31 -0.61 -1.93
CA VAL A 81 -15.29 0.19 -1.26
C VAL A 81 -15.17 1.56 -1.93
N SER A 82 -15.08 2.61 -1.11
CA SER A 82 -15.06 3.98 -1.61
C SER A 82 -13.78 4.27 -2.38
N ALA A 83 -13.83 5.24 -3.31
CA ALA A 83 -12.65 5.67 -4.05
C ALA A 83 -11.55 6.21 -3.13
N ASP A 84 -11.92 6.90 -2.04
CA ASP A 84 -10.98 7.44 -1.05
C ASP A 84 -10.26 6.31 -0.28
N ASP A 85 -11.01 5.28 0.14
CA ASP A 85 -10.42 4.09 0.77
C ASP A 85 -9.50 3.34 -0.19
N LEU A 86 -9.92 3.15 -1.45
CA LEU A 86 -9.07 2.54 -2.49
C LEU A 86 -7.81 3.38 -2.74
N MET A 87 -7.89 4.70 -2.66
CA MET A 87 -6.70 5.54 -2.75
C MET A 87 -5.74 5.27 -1.59
N ARG A 88 -6.22 5.16 -0.34
CA ARG A 88 -5.39 4.81 0.84
C ARG A 88 -4.73 3.43 0.68
N ILE A 89 -5.51 2.43 0.27
CA ILE A 89 -5.04 1.06 0.04
C ILE A 89 -3.95 1.06 -1.04
N THR A 90 -4.19 1.73 -2.16
CA THR A 90 -3.24 1.74 -3.27
C THR A 90 -1.99 2.56 -2.95
N SER A 91 -2.06 3.64 -2.15
CA SER A 91 -0.87 4.37 -1.66
C SER A 91 0.08 3.46 -0.90
N ARG A 92 -0.44 2.62 0.01
CA ARG A 92 0.38 1.67 0.81
C ARG A 92 1.06 0.61 -0.06
N GLY A 93 0.45 0.21 -1.18
CA GLY A 93 1.06 -0.71 -2.14
C GLY A 93 2.15 -0.09 -3.02
N TRP A 94 2.38 1.22 -2.91
CA TRP A 94 3.38 1.97 -3.67
C TRP A 94 3.99 3.07 -2.77
N PRO A 95 4.71 2.69 -1.70
CA PRO A 95 5.20 3.61 -0.69
C PRO A 95 6.22 4.59 -1.28
N ALA A 96 6.33 5.76 -0.64
CA ALA A 96 7.38 6.72 -0.93
C ALA A 96 8.62 6.45 -0.08
N VAL A 97 9.77 6.99 -0.49
CA VAL A 97 11.02 6.89 0.30
C VAL A 97 10.91 7.77 1.54
N HIS A 98 10.31 8.94 1.38
CA HIS A 98 9.97 9.86 2.46
C HIS A 98 8.46 10.05 2.50
N SER A 99 7.87 9.82 3.68
CA SER A 99 6.45 10.07 3.95
C SER A 99 6.30 10.86 5.24
N GLU A 100 5.51 11.94 5.21
CA GLU A 100 5.11 12.72 6.38
C GLU A 100 3.58 12.82 6.46
N PRO A 101 2.95 12.58 7.64
CA PRO A 101 1.51 12.78 7.79
C PRO A 101 1.15 14.27 7.84
N LEU A 102 0.05 14.65 7.20
CA LEU A 102 -0.57 15.98 7.33
C LEU A 102 -2.08 15.80 7.55
N GLY A 103 -2.48 15.65 8.81
CA GLY A 103 -3.83 15.20 9.16
C GLY A 103 -4.11 13.83 8.55
N GLU A 104 -5.14 13.74 7.71
CA GLU A 104 -5.45 12.54 6.92
C GLU A 104 -4.75 12.50 5.56
N TRP A 105 -3.97 13.51 5.20
CA TRP A 105 -3.14 13.48 4.00
C TRP A 105 -1.77 12.85 4.28
N GLU A 106 -1.08 12.45 3.23
CA GLU A 106 0.29 11.94 3.28
C GLU A 106 1.15 12.71 2.28
N LEU A 107 2.16 13.44 2.77
CA LEU A 107 3.18 14.09 1.95
C LEU A 107 4.21 13.04 1.54
N ARG A 108 4.58 12.97 0.26
CA ARG A 108 5.39 11.86 -0.27
C ARG A 108 6.45 12.35 -1.25
N ALA A 109 7.68 11.88 -1.06
CA ALA A 109 8.80 12.08 -1.99
C ALA A 109 9.62 10.79 -2.16
N ALA A 110 10.07 10.57 -3.39
CA ALA A 110 10.88 9.43 -3.80
C ALA A 110 11.68 9.80 -5.05
N GLY A 111 12.48 10.87 -4.97
CA GLY A 111 13.44 11.28 -6.01
C GLY A 111 12.87 11.47 -7.41
N GLY A 112 11.56 11.76 -7.56
CA GLY A 112 10.90 11.88 -8.86
C GLY A 112 10.53 10.57 -9.56
N PHE A 113 10.89 9.39 -9.02
CA PHE A 113 10.74 8.09 -9.71
C PHE A 113 9.32 7.80 -10.24
N THR A 114 8.28 8.05 -9.42
CA THR A 114 6.89 7.96 -9.89
C THR A 114 6.06 9.11 -9.35
N GLY A 115 5.10 9.61 -10.14
CA GLY A 115 4.17 10.65 -9.68
C GLY A 115 3.37 10.23 -8.44
N ARG A 116 3.08 8.92 -8.28
CA ARG A 116 2.43 8.40 -7.08
C ARG A 116 3.29 8.55 -5.84
N ALA A 117 4.57 8.18 -5.89
CA ALA A 117 5.47 8.30 -4.75
C ALA A 117 6.02 9.73 -4.53
N ASN A 118 5.66 10.69 -5.39
CA ASN A 118 6.15 12.08 -5.38
C ASN A 118 5.01 13.10 -5.42
N SER A 119 3.89 12.80 -4.77
CA SER A 119 2.73 13.70 -4.66
C SER A 119 2.06 13.56 -3.32
N VAL A 120 1.43 14.63 -2.83
CA VAL A 120 0.57 14.53 -1.65
C VAL A 120 -0.61 13.59 -1.95
N ALA A 121 -0.82 12.58 -1.09
CA ALA A 121 -1.96 11.69 -1.13
C ALA A 121 -3.13 12.29 -0.33
N VAL A 122 -4.18 12.72 -1.02
CA VAL A 122 -5.29 13.49 -0.44
C VAL A 122 -6.44 12.57 -0.02
N HIS A 123 -6.33 11.94 1.15
CA HIS A 123 -7.29 10.90 1.56
C HIS A 123 -8.49 11.39 2.38
N GLY A 124 -8.44 12.61 2.92
CA GLY A 124 -9.40 13.10 3.90
C GLY A 124 -9.17 14.56 4.26
N ASP A 125 -9.36 14.93 5.52
CA ASP A 125 -9.08 16.28 6.03
C ASP A 125 -7.59 16.48 6.41
N PRO A 126 -6.91 17.54 5.95
CA PRO A 126 -5.52 17.81 6.36
C PRO A 126 -5.38 18.24 7.83
N GLY A 127 -6.49 18.43 8.55
CA GLY A 127 -6.51 18.87 9.95
C GLY A 127 -6.22 20.36 10.14
N MET A 128 -6.23 21.12 9.06
CA MET A 128 -5.91 22.55 9.03
C MET A 128 -6.56 23.25 7.82
N PRO A 129 -6.57 24.60 7.78
CA PRO A 129 -7.05 25.33 6.61
C PRO A 129 -6.35 24.89 5.32
N PHE A 130 -7.10 24.85 4.22
CA PHE A 130 -6.60 24.36 2.93
C PHE A 130 -5.40 25.16 2.42
N ALA A 131 -5.36 26.48 2.62
CA ALA A 131 -4.23 27.33 2.22
C ALA A 131 -2.94 26.91 2.94
N ASP A 132 -3.00 26.78 4.26
CA ASP A 132 -1.87 26.33 5.09
C ASP A 132 -1.40 24.92 4.70
N ALA A 133 -2.34 24.05 4.32
CA ALA A 133 -2.00 22.72 3.80
C ALA A 133 -1.26 22.79 2.45
N LEU A 134 -1.59 23.73 1.56
CA LEU A 134 -0.86 23.94 0.31
C LEU A 134 0.56 24.46 0.57
N ASP A 135 0.74 25.35 1.53
CA ASP A 135 2.06 25.84 1.95
C ASP A 135 2.92 24.69 2.50
N ALA A 136 2.32 23.80 3.31
CA ALA A 136 3.00 22.60 3.81
C ALA A 136 3.42 21.65 2.68
N VAL A 137 2.54 21.45 1.68
CA VAL A 137 2.84 20.64 0.48
C VAL A 137 3.99 21.25 -0.32
N ALA A 138 3.98 22.56 -0.54
CA ALA A 138 5.03 23.26 -1.27
C ALA A 138 6.37 23.17 -0.53
N ALA A 139 6.38 23.43 0.77
CA ALA A 139 7.58 23.35 1.60
C ALA A 139 8.15 21.93 1.64
N PHE A 140 7.31 20.89 1.75
CA PHE A 140 7.77 19.50 1.69
C PHE A 140 8.39 19.17 0.31
N ALA A 141 7.73 19.58 -0.77
CA ALA A 141 8.21 19.34 -2.12
C ALA A 141 9.57 20.01 -2.35
N GLU A 142 9.73 21.26 -1.91
CA GLU A 142 11.01 22.00 -1.97
C GLU A 142 12.12 21.30 -1.17
N ARG A 143 11.85 20.92 0.09
CA ARG A 143 12.82 20.20 0.94
C ARG A 143 13.35 18.91 0.30
N HIS A 144 12.53 18.24 -0.49
CA HIS A 144 12.87 16.98 -1.15
C HIS A 144 13.23 17.11 -2.63
N GLY A 145 13.32 18.34 -3.17
CA GLY A 145 13.72 18.58 -4.56
C GLY A 145 12.74 18.03 -5.61
N VAL A 146 11.45 17.93 -5.28
CA VAL A 146 10.41 17.44 -6.19
C VAL A 146 9.42 18.55 -6.55
N ALA A 147 8.76 18.43 -7.70
CA ALA A 147 7.69 19.36 -8.05
C ALA A 147 6.45 19.10 -7.17
N PRO A 148 5.79 20.14 -6.62
CA PRO A 148 4.57 19.96 -5.86
C PRO A 148 3.48 19.38 -6.76
N ALA A 149 2.95 18.23 -6.36
CA ALA A 149 1.92 17.48 -7.06
C ALA A 149 0.90 16.93 -6.06
N ALA A 150 -0.36 16.81 -6.46
CA ALA A 150 -1.43 16.26 -5.63
C ALA A 150 -2.11 15.08 -6.32
N GLN A 151 -2.26 13.97 -5.59
CA GLN A 151 -3.07 12.83 -6.00
C GLN A 151 -4.45 12.95 -5.35
N VAL A 152 -5.47 13.19 -6.17
CA VAL A 152 -6.87 13.38 -5.74
C VAL A 152 -7.82 12.45 -6.50
N VAL A 153 -8.92 12.07 -5.86
CA VAL A 153 -10.03 11.37 -6.55
C VAL A 153 -10.74 12.35 -7.47
N VAL A 154 -10.85 12.01 -8.76
CA VAL A 154 -11.53 12.84 -9.76
C VAL A 154 -13.00 13.05 -9.37
N GLY A 155 -13.44 14.32 -9.38
CA GLY A 155 -14.82 14.69 -9.02
C GLY A 155 -15.07 14.82 -7.52
N SER A 156 -14.09 14.50 -6.66
CA SER A 156 -14.19 14.74 -5.22
C SER A 156 -14.20 16.25 -4.87
N ARG A 157 -14.58 16.57 -3.63
CA ARG A 157 -14.47 17.94 -3.09
C ARG A 157 -13.05 18.48 -3.18
N TRP A 158 -12.05 17.63 -2.97
CA TRP A 158 -10.64 18.02 -3.01
C TRP A 158 -10.19 18.31 -4.42
N HIS A 159 -10.59 17.49 -5.39
CA HIS A 159 -10.33 17.78 -6.79
C HIS A 159 -10.82 19.17 -7.19
N GLN A 160 -12.01 19.58 -6.76
CA GLN A 160 -12.49 20.95 -7.02
C GLN A 160 -11.68 22.02 -6.27
N ARG A 161 -11.39 21.82 -4.98
CA ARG A 161 -10.56 22.76 -4.20
C ARG A 161 -9.19 23.03 -4.81
N PHE A 162 -8.53 22.00 -5.33
CA PHE A 162 -7.25 22.15 -6.03
C PHE A 162 -7.42 22.94 -7.34
N LEU A 163 -8.46 22.64 -8.14
CA LEU A 163 -8.75 23.40 -9.37
C LEU A 163 -9.05 24.88 -9.08
N ASP A 164 -9.87 25.16 -8.06
CA ASP A 164 -10.21 26.53 -7.62
C ASP A 164 -8.96 27.30 -7.15
N ALA A 165 -7.97 26.60 -6.59
CA ALA A 165 -6.67 27.16 -6.23
C ALA A 165 -5.67 27.25 -7.41
N GLY A 166 -6.13 27.04 -8.65
CA GLY A 166 -5.32 27.19 -9.85
C GLY A 166 -4.42 26.01 -10.20
N TRP A 167 -4.52 24.88 -9.49
CA TRP A 167 -3.79 23.68 -9.84
C TRP A 167 -4.33 23.09 -11.15
N GLN A 168 -3.42 22.57 -11.97
CA GLN A 168 -3.76 22.01 -13.27
C GLN A 168 -3.42 20.52 -13.32
N ARG A 169 -4.21 19.77 -14.09
CA ARG A 169 -3.86 18.38 -14.40
C ARG A 169 -2.56 18.37 -15.21
N PRO A 170 -1.60 17.49 -14.90
CA PRO A 170 -0.38 17.35 -15.69
C PRO A 170 -0.71 17.18 -17.18
N ARG A 171 0.02 17.88 -18.05
CA ARG A 171 -0.08 17.70 -19.51
C ARG A 171 0.73 16.49 -19.94
N SER A 172 0.33 15.29 -19.50
CA SER A 172 0.93 14.02 -19.92
C SER A 172 -0.09 13.13 -20.60
N THR A 173 0.36 12.13 -21.36
CA THR A 173 -0.53 11.20 -22.09
C THR A 173 -1.41 10.35 -21.16
N ARG A 174 -1.07 10.26 -19.86
CA ARG A 174 -1.86 9.58 -18.82
C ARG A 174 -1.68 10.31 -17.48
N PRO A 175 -2.42 11.40 -17.23
CA PRO A 175 -2.21 12.25 -16.05
C PRO A 175 -2.81 11.68 -14.76
N GLY A 176 -3.27 10.43 -14.77
CA GLY A 176 -3.91 9.79 -13.62
C GLY A 176 -4.01 8.28 -13.78
N ALA A 177 -4.56 7.63 -12.76
CA ALA A 177 -4.79 6.19 -12.73
C ALA A 177 -6.29 5.89 -12.72
N ILE A 178 -6.70 4.87 -13.47
CA ILE A 178 -8.00 4.23 -13.31
C ILE A 178 -7.75 3.01 -12.40
N VAL A 179 -8.39 3.00 -11.24
CA VAL A 179 -8.34 1.85 -10.33
C VAL A 179 -9.52 0.95 -10.66
N GLN A 180 -9.23 -0.30 -11.03
CA GLN A 180 -10.22 -1.34 -11.25
C GLN A 180 -10.19 -2.32 -10.08
N VAL A 181 -11.36 -2.72 -9.60
CA VAL A 181 -11.49 -3.63 -8.46
C VAL A 181 -12.41 -4.79 -8.81
N ALA A 182 -12.09 -5.95 -8.26
CA ALA A 182 -12.88 -7.17 -8.37
C ALA A 182 -12.69 -8.00 -7.11
N ASP A 183 -13.67 -8.84 -6.78
CA ASP A 183 -13.51 -9.84 -5.73
C ASP A 183 -12.51 -10.92 -6.17
N LEU A 184 -11.62 -11.31 -5.26
CA LEU A 184 -10.62 -12.32 -5.55
C LEU A 184 -11.26 -13.71 -5.64
N GLY A 185 -11.27 -14.28 -6.86
CA GLY A 185 -11.66 -15.67 -7.10
C GLY A 185 -10.56 -16.68 -6.73
N THR A 186 -10.78 -17.94 -7.10
CA THR A 186 -9.75 -18.98 -7.00
C THR A 186 -8.93 -19.02 -8.29
N TYR A 187 -7.62 -18.94 -8.16
CA TYR A 187 -6.67 -19.02 -9.27
C TYR A 187 -5.68 -20.15 -9.00
N ALA A 188 -5.32 -20.90 -10.04
CA ALA A 188 -4.27 -21.91 -9.96
C ALA A 188 -2.90 -21.25 -10.19
N PRO A 189 -1.85 -21.66 -9.45
CA PRO A 189 -0.49 -21.21 -9.73
C PRO A 189 -0.05 -21.69 -11.12
N ASP A 190 0.76 -20.89 -11.80
CA ASP A 190 1.40 -21.26 -13.07
C ASP A 190 2.90 -21.51 -12.79
N PRO A 191 3.39 -22.75 -12.87
CA PRO A 191 4.77 -23.08 -12.49
C PRO A 191 5.83 -22.45 -13.40
N LEU A 192 5.43 -21.91 -14.56
CA LEU A 192 6.34 -21.20 -15.46
C LEU A 192 6.48 -19.71 -15.13
N VAL A 193 5.58 -19.15 -14.30
CA VAL A 193 5.68 -17.78 -13.83
C VAL A 193 6.52 -17.75 -12.56
N ARG A 194 7.74 -17.23 -12.64
CA ARG A 194 8.59 -17.03 -11.47
C ARG A 194 8.11 -15.77 -10.74
N ILE A 195 7.88 -15.86 -9.43
CA ILE A 195 7.51 -14.71 -8.59
C ILE A 195 8.53 -14.62 -7.46
N GLU A 196 9.31 -13.55 -7.46
CA GLU A 196 10.38 -13.32 -6.49
C GLU A 196 10.03 -12.14 -5.55
N PRO A 197 10.55 -12.12 -4.31
CA PRO A 197 10.29 -11.02 -3.37
C PRO A 197 11.03 -9.72 -3.70
N SER A 198 12.04 -9.78 -4.58
CA SER A 198 12.82 -8.62 -5.04
C SER A 198 12.78 -8.51 -6.57
N ALA A 199 13.00 -7.31 -7.08
CA ALA A 199 13.05 -7.08 -8.52
C ALA A 199 14.42 -7.51 -9.05
N SER A 200 14.44 -8.57 -9.87
CA SER A 200 15.65 -8.97 -10.59
C SER A 200 16.08 -7.93 -11.61
N GLU A 201 17.35 -7.94 -12.02
CA GLU A 201 17.86 -7.02 -13.06
C GLU A 201 17.08 -7.14 -14.36
N ALA A 202 16.72 -8.37 -14.76
CA ALA A 202 15.89 -8.61 -15.93
C ALA A 202 14.48 -8.00 -15.79
N TRP A 203 13.89 -8.05 -14.59
CA TRP A 203 12.58 -7.45 -14.34
C TRP A 203 12.63 -5.93 -14.44
N LEU A 204 13.66 -5.31 -13.85
CA LEU A 204 13.88 -3.87 -13.88
C LEU A 204 14.19 -3.37 -15.30
N ALA A 205 15.01 -4.11 -16.05
CA ALA A 205 15.29 -3.83 -17.46
C ALA A 205 14.01 -3.87 -18.30
N HIS A 206 13.13 -4.85 -18.07
CA HIS A 206 11.84 -4.93 -18.77
C HIS A 206 10.89 -3.79 -18.36
N TYR A 207 10.86 -3.40 -17.09
CA TYR A 207 10.05 -2.27 -16.61
C TYR A 207 10.49 -0.93 -17.22
N GLY A 208 11.79 -0.76 -17.48
CA GLY A 208 12.35 0.24 -18.40
C GLY A 208 12.14 1.71 -18.00
N ARG A 209 11.76 1.98 -16.75
CA ARG A 209 11.47 3.33 -16.22
C ARG A 209 12.25 3.65 -14.95
N VAL A 210 13.46 3.09 -14.83
CA VAL A 210 14.35 3.21 -13.66
C VAL A 210 15.54 4.07 -14.07
N GLU A 211 15.65 5.27 -13.48
CA GLU A 211 16.81 6.15 -13.65
C GLU A 211 17.78 6.01 -12.47
N ASP A 212 17.25 6.03 -11.25
CA ASP A 212 17.96 5.76 -10.00
C ASP A 212 17.50 4.39 -9.46
N LEU A 213 18.45 3.45 -9.38
CA LEU A 213 18.18 2.07 -8.97
C LEU A 213 17.82 1.97 -7.49
N ASP A 214 18.46 2.75 -6.62
CA ASP A 214 18.26 2.68 -5.18
C ASP A 214 16.88 3.23 -4.81
N VAL A 215 16.51 4.37 -5.41
CA VAL A 215 15.16 4.94 -5.26
C VAL A 215 14.09 4.00 -5.83
N ALA A 216 14.34 3.41 -7.00
CA ALA A 216 13.38 2.50 -7.61
C ALA A 216 13.16 1.25 -6.75
N ARG A 217 14.22 0.65 -6.21
CA ARG A 217 14.11 -0.50 -5.29
C ARG A 217 13.38 -0.13 -4.02
N ALA A 218 13.74 0.99 -3.39
CA ALA A 218 13.09 1.45 -2.17
C ALA A 218 11.56 1.61 -2.34
N VAL A 219 11.10 2.08 -3.50
CA VAL A 219 9.66 2.20 -3.82
C VAL A 219 9.03 0.87 -4.22
N LEU A 220 9.65 0.13 -5.15
CA LEU A 220 9.07 -1.08 -5.72
C LEU A 220 9.03 -2.23 -4.70
N GLU A 221 10.09 -2.39 -3.93
CA GLU A 221 10.28 -3.48 -2.95
C GLU A 221 9.83 -3.09 -1.54
N GLY A 222 9.55 -1.80 -1.31
CA GLY A 222 9.18 -1.26 0.01
C GLY A 222 7.96 -1.92 0.70
N PRO A 223 6.92 -2.43 0.00
CA PRO A 223 5.83 -3.11 0.70
C PRO A 223 6.26 -4.41 1.36
N GLU A 224 5.75 -4.68 2.56
CA GLU A 224 6.09 -5.88 3.35
C GLU A 224 5.87 -7.21 2.61
N ARG A 225 4.81 -7.29 1.79
CA ARG A 225 4.50 -8.46 0.96
C ARG A 225 4.33 -8.04 -0.48
N VAL A 226 5.43 -8.15 -1.23
CA VAL A 226 5.51 -7.86 -2.67
C VAL A 226 6.05 -9.06 -3.43
N GLY A 227 5.61 -9.22 -4.67
CA GLY A 227 6.08 -10.23 -5.61
C GLY A 227 6.30 -9.64 -6.99
N PHE A 228 7.42 -9.99 -7.60
CA PHE A 228 7.82 -9.59 -8.94
C PHE A 228 7.73 -10.81 -9.86
N ALA A 229 6.66 -10.84 -10.65
CA ALA A 229 6.38 -11.91 -11.58
C ALA A 229 7.15 -11.71 -12.90
N MET A 230 7.71 -12.80 -13.42
CA MET A 230 8.37 -12.87 -14.72
C MET A 230 7.94 -14.17 -15.43
N LEU A 231 7.63 -14.06 -16.72
CA LEU A 231 7.32 -15.20 -17.59
C LEU A 231 8.08 -15.08 -18.91
N GLU A 232 8.89 -16.11 -19.22
CA GLU A 232 9.62 -16.25 -20.49
C GLU A 232 10.50 -15.02 -20.85
N ASP A 233 10.93 -14.24 -19.85
CA ASP A 233 11.62 -12.94 -19.99
C ASP A 233 10.89 -11.91 -20.90
N ALA A 234 9.63 -12.20 -21.23
CA ALA A 234 8.81 -11.48 -22.19
C ALA A 234 7.60 -10.81 -21.54
N ALA A 235 7.24 -11.19 -20.31
CA ALA A 235 6.16 -10.58 -19.57
C ALA A 235 6.49 -10.44 -18.09
N ILE A 236 6.16 -9.27 -17.53
CA ILE A 236 6.34 -8.96 -16.11
C ILE A 236 5.01 -8.61 -15.45
N GLY A 237 4.99 -8.72 -14.13
CA GLY A 237 3.94 -8.18 -13.26
C GLY A 237 4.51 -7.85 -11.89
N ARG A 238 3.88 -6.91 -11.18
CA ARG A 238 4.11 -6.67 -9.75
C ARG A 238 2.82 -6.88 -9.00
N VAL A 239 2.87 -7.66 -7.93
CA VAL A 239 1.76 -7.90 -7.02
C VAL A 239 2.16 -7.50 -5.61
N VAL A 240 1.25 -6.81 -4.92
CA VAL A 240 1.45 -6.42 -3.51
C VAL A 240 0.22 -6.85 -2.72
N VAL A 241 0.44 -7.41 -1.53
CA VAL A 241 -0.64 -7.65 -0.58
C VAL A 241 -0.64 -6.52 0.46
N THR A 242 -1.78 -5.87 0.61
CA THR A 242 -1.99 -4.78 1.57
C THR A 242 -3.27 -5.06 2.33
N GLY A 243 -3.16 -5.56 3.57
CA GLY A 243 -4.30 -6.04 4.32
C GLY A 243 -5.04 -7.16 3.58
N GLU A 244 -6.31 -6.91 3.20
CA GLU A 244 -7.13 -7.86 2.43
C GLU A 244 -7.03 -7.72 0.90
N TRP A 245 -6.19 -6.81 0.39
CA TRP A 245 -6.14 -6.47 -1.03
C TRP A 245 -4.91 -7.01 -1.72
N ALA A 246 -5.09 -7.54 -2.94
CA ALA A 246 -4.02 -7.79 -3.89
C ALA A 246 -3.97 -6.66 -4.92
N GLY A 247 -2.95 -5.82 -4.86
CA GLY A 247 -2.69 -4.76 -5.83
C GLY A 247 -1.83 -5.26 -6.98
N LEU A 248 -2.34 -5.16 -8.21
CA LEU A 248 -1.58 -5.45 -9.43
C LEU A 248 -1.10 -4.16 -10.09
N ALA A 249 0.17 -4.12 -10.46
CA ALA A 249 0.77 -3.02 -11.20
C ALA A 249 1.91 -3.54 -12.08
N ALA A 250 2.48 -2.67 -12.92
CA ALA A 250 3.62 -3.00 -13.79
C ALA A 250 3.41 -4.31 -14.60
N VAL A 251 2.19 -4.53 -15.10
CA VAL A 251 1.87 -5.68 -15.95
C VAL A 251 2.19 -5.33 -17.39
N GLU A 252 3.29 -5.88 -17.90
CA GLU A 252 3.82 -5.55 -19.22
C GLU A 252 4.18 -6.81 -19.99
N VAL A 253 4.07 -6.70 -21.32
CA VAL A 253 4.47 -7.75 -22.25
C VAL A 253 5.25 -7.07 -23.37
N ASP A 254 6.42 -7.63 -23.67
CA ASP A 254 7.24 -7.28 -24.82
C ASP A 254 6.33 -7.19 -26.07
N PRO A 255 6.34 -6.06 -26.80
CA PRO A 255 5.62 -5.89 -28.06
C PRO A 255 5.65 -7.10 -29.00
N ALA A 256 6.79 -7.76 -29.16
CA ALA A 256 6.97 -8.92 -30.04
C ALA A 256 6.23 -10.18 -29.56
N HIS A 257 5.89 -10.23 -28.26
CA HIS A 257 5.28 -11.37 -27.59
C HIS A 257 3.81 -11.13 -27.22
N ARG A 258 3.22 -10.00 -27.63
CA ARG A 258 1.82 -9.65 -27.35
C ARG A 258 0.83 -10.59 -28.02
N ARG A 259 -0.41 -10.56 -27.53
CA ARG A 259 -1.55 -11.35 -28.03
C ARG A 259 -1.39 -12.88 -27.90
N ARG A 260 -0.38 -13.34 -27.16
CA ARG A 260 -0.14 -14.76 -26.81
C ARG A 260 -0.71 -15.18 -25.45
N GLY A 261 -1.43 -14.29 -24.78
CA GLY A 261 -2.04 -14.56 -23.46
C GLY A 261 -1.10 -14.43 -22.25
N LEU A 262 0.16 -14.00 -22.45
CA LEU A 262 1.17 -13.91 -21.39
C LEU A 262 0.74 -13.04 -20.20
N ALA A 263 0.20 -11.83 -20.46
CA ALA A 263 -0.30 -10.96 -19.39
C ALA A 263 -1.38 -11.62 -18.53
N ARG A 264 -2.26 -12.44 -19.13
CA ARG A 264 -3.32 -13.15 -18.40
C ARG A 264 -2.72 -14.21 -17.48
N ARG A 265 -1.71 -14.94 -17.95
CA ARG A 265 -0.99 -15.95 -17.15
C ARG A 265 -0.27 -15.29 -15.97
N VAL A 266 0.46 -14.20 -16.21
CA VAL A 266 1.12 -13.41 -15.16
C VAL A 266 0.11 -12.91 -14.12
N VAL A 267 -0.98 -12.29 -14.55
CA VAL A 267 -2.03 -11.81 -13.64
C VAL A 267 -2.64 -12.95 -12.83
N ALA A 268 -2.99 -14.08 -13.45
CA ALA A 268 -3.55 -15.23 -12.74
C ALA A 268 -2.57 -15.81 -11.71
N ALA A 269 -1.29 -15.92 -12.06
CA ALA A 269 -0.25 -16.39 -11.15
C ALA A 269 -0.04 -15.43 -9.96
N CYS A 270 -0.03 -14.11 -10.22
CA CYS A 270 0.02 -13.10 -9.16
C CYS A 270 -1.19 -13.19 -8.21
N LEU A 271 -2.40 -13.38 -8.75
CA LEU A 271 -3.62 -13.51 -7.95
C LEU A 271 -3.63 -14.81 -7.15
N ALA A 272 -3.13 -15.92 -7.71
CA ALA A 272 -2.93 -17.17 -6.98
C ALA A 272 -1.90 -17.03 -5.84
N TRP A 273 -0.83 -16.28 -6.07
CA TRP A 273 0.21 -16.01 -5.07
C TRP A 273 -0.25 -15.11 -3.92
N ALA A 274 -1.19 -14.18 -4.19
CA ALA A 274 -1.69 -13.24 -3.20
C ALA A 274 -2.76 -13.85 -2.27
N ALA A 275 -3.50 -14.86 -2.76
CA ALA A 275 -4.55 -15.59 -2.04
C ALA A 275 -4.02 -16.28 -0.78
#